data_AF-A0A372IPZ4-F1
#
_entry.id   AF-A0A372IPZ4-F1
#
_cell.length_a   1.000
_cell.length_b   1.000
_cell.length_c   1.000
_cell.angle_alpha   90.00
_cell.angle_beta   90.00
_cell.angle_gamma   90.00
#
_symmetry.space_group_name_H-M   'P 1'
#
loop_
_entity.id
_entity.type
_entity.pdbx_description
1 polymer ?
#
loop_
_entity_poly.entity_id
_entity_poly.type
_entity_poly.pdbx_seq_one_letter_code
_entity_poly.pdbx_strand_id
1 'polypeptide(L)'
;MMASVKVFAITLLLVAAMRLPAQSCPSQNNDAAAPGTSTLNGVIRVHHELRDWIAVELTQPACGEKSIQLTFDTASASEHAASLDGCHATVRGSIDSSPTGYYSANLFIANAAIRPAAGCRPKPVRAKPPAAAPSNLRSYQVSVTIDIAKNAPLQGRAWRTDGQKDALTPWQSYGKTSLTGGYVLYVGCREGFHPAGVSSATKDQVSVDEDLKQAMLAPDETRPSEITVSCAR
;
A
#
# COMPACT_ATOMS: atom_id res chain seq x y z
N MET A 1 -45.55 -64.35 -24.91
CA MET A 1 -44.20 -63.76 -24.70
C MET A 1 -44.30 -62.27 -24.99
N MET A 2 -44.42 -61.42 -23.96
CA MET A 2 -44.47 -59.97 -24.09
C MET A 2 -43.19 -59.37 -23.50
N ALA A 3 -42.44 -58.67 -24.34
CA ALA A 3 -41.19 -57.99 -23.99
C ALA A 3 -41.51 -56.66 -23.29
N SER A 4 -40.92 -56.43 -22.12
CA SER A 4 -41.08 -55.21 -21.33
C SER A 4 -39.88 -54.29 -21.58
N VAL A 5 -40.12 -53.20 -22.30
CA VAL A 5 -39.13 -52.15 -22.63
C VAL A 5 -38.93 -51.27 -21.39
N LYS A 6 -37.73 -51.27 -20.81
CA LYS A 6 -37.35 -50.35 -19.72
C LYS A 6 -36.84 -49.04 -20.31
N VAL A 7 -37.63 -47.97 -20.14
CA VAL A 7 -37.28 -46.59 -20.50
C VAL A 7 -36.23 -46.07 -19.52
N PHE A 8 -35.04 -45.74 -20.01
CA PHE A 8 -34.02 -45.01 -19.26
C PHE A 8 -34.40 -43.52 -19.24
N ALA A 9 -34.75 -43.00 -18.05
CA ALA A 9 -34.86 -41.57 -17.82
C ALA A 9 -33.46 -40.97 -17.63
N ILE A 10 -32.95 -40.29 -18.66
CA ILE A 10 -31.72 -39.49 -18.59
C ILE A 10 -32.11 -38.11 -18.06
N THR A 11 -31.87 -37.87 -16.78
CA THR A 11 -32.04 -36.56 -16.14
C THR A 11 -30.91 -35.64 -16.61
N LEU A 12 -31.20 -34.74 -17.55
CA LEU A 12 -30.29 -33.71 -18.03
C LEU A 12 -30.09 -32.67 -16.91
N LEU A 13 -28.99 -32.76 -16.16
CA LEU A 13 -28.51 -31.71 -15.26
C LEU A 13 -28.08 -30.51 -16.10
N LEU A 14 -29.00 -29.56 -16.30
CA LEU A 14 -28.69 -28.21 -16.78
C LEU A 14 -27.81 -27.53 -15.73
N VAL A 15 -26.49 -27.64 -15.90
CA VAL A 15 -25.51 -26.78 -15.25
C VAL A 15 -25.72 -25.39 -15.84
N ALA A 16 -26.56 -24.58 -15.17
CA ALA A 16 -26.62 -23.16 -15.41
C ALA A 16 -25.24 -22.59 -15.06
N ALA A 17 -24.39 -22.44 -16.07
CA ALA A 17 -23.22 -21.58 -15.99
C ALA A 17 -23.74 -20.15 -15.80
N MET A 18 -24.01 -19.78 -14.55
CA MET A 18 -24.23 -18.40 -14.18
C MET A 18 -22.97 -17.66 -14.64
N ARG A 19 -23.10 -16.89 -15.72
CA ARG A 19 -22.09 -15.91 -16.09
C ARG A 19 -22.04 -14.94 -14.92
N LEU A 20 -21.04 -15.12 -14.06
CA LEU A 20 -20.61 -14.07 -13.15
C LEU A 20 -20.51 -12.80 -13.99
N PRO A 21 -21.01 -11.64 -13.50
CA PRO A 21 -20.88 -10.39 -14.23
C PRO A 21 -19.44 -10.28 -14.68
N ALA A 22 -19.22 -10.10 -15.99
CA ALA A 22 -17.89 -10.12 -16.58
C ALA A 22 -17.02 -9.08 -15.86
N GLN A 23 -16.17 -9.55 -14.95
CA GLN A 23 -15.18 -8.72 -14.30
C GLN A 23 -14.07 -8.49 -15.33
N SER A 24 -13.76 -7.24 -15.60
CA SER A 24 -12.66 -6.88 -16.49
C SER A 24 -11.36 -7.01 -15.70
N CYS A 25 -10.73 -8.17 -15.81
CA CYS A 25 -9.40 -8.41 -15.29
C CYS A 25 -8.35 -7.97 -16.32
N PRO A 26 -7.21 -7.40 -15.89
CA PRO A 26 -6.13 -7.07 -16.82
C PRO A 26 -5.66 -8.34 -17.54
N SER A 27 -5.51 -8.25 -18.86
CA SER A 27 -4.94 -9.34 -19.65
C SER A 27 -3.43 -9.42 -19.42
N GLN A 28 -2.88 -10.63 -19.34
CA GLN A 28 -1.43 -10.83 -19.32
C GLN A 28 -0.76 -10.45 -20.65
N ASN A 29 -1.54 -10.35 -21.72
CA ASN A 29 -1.07 -9.89 -23.03
C ASN A 29 -1.24 -8.38 -23.11
N ASN A 30 -0.19 -7.68 -23.55
CA ASN A 30 -0.07 -6.22 -23.70
C ASN A 30 -1.06 -5.58 -24.71
N ASP A 31 -2.20 -6.21 -24.99
CA ASP A 31 -3.23 -5.63 -25.84
C ASP A 31 -3.96 -4.53 -25.06
N ALA A 32 -3.72 -3.30 -25.48
CA ALA A 32 -4.05 -2.03 -24.84
C ALA A 32 -5.55 -1.70 -24.75
N ALA A 33 -6.42 -2.67 -24.48
CA ALA A 33 -7.80 -2.38 -24.10
C ALA A 33 -7.82 -1.99 -22.62
N ALA A 34 -8.13 -0.72 -22.32
CA ALA A 34 -8.29 -0.26 -20.95
C ALA A 34 -9.30 -1.16 -20.21
N PRO A 35 -8.96 -1.70 -19.03
CA PRO A 35 -9.86 -2.58 -18.31
C PRO A 35 -11.17 -1.85 -17.98
N GLY A 36 -12.28 -2.48 -18.36
CA GLY A 36 -13.62 -1.97 -18.08
C GLY A 36 -13.88 -1.78 -16.59
N THR A 37 -14.85 -0.93 -16.25
CA THR A 37 -15.21 -0.68 -14.86
C THR A 37 -15.76 -1.95 -14.21
N SER A 38 -15.10 -2.39 -13.14
CA SER A 38 -15.55 -3.52 -12.32
C SER A 38 -16.33 -3.02 -11.10
N THR A 39 -17.29 -3.83 -10.64
CA THR A 39 -18.02 -3.61 -9.38
C THR A 39 -17.74 -4.78 -8.45
N LEU A 40 -17.10 -4.52 -7.32
CA LEU A 40 -16.72 -5.51 -6.32
C LEU A 40 -17.43 -5.25 -5.00
N ASN A 41 -17.64 -6.31 -4.21
CA ASN A 41 -18.18 -6.21 -2.86
C ASN A 41 -17.19 -6.82 -1.88
N GLY A 42 -17.00 -6.16 -0.75
CA GLY A 42 -16.02 -6.57 0.23
C GLY A 42 -16.05 -5.73 1.49
N VAL A 43 -14.99 -5.88 2.30
CA VAL A 43 -14.75 -5.07 3.49
C VAL A 43 -13.57 -4.17 3.23
N ILE A 44 -13.72 -2.88 3.52
CA ILE A 44 -12.61 -1.93 3.45
C ILE A 44 -11.62 -2.24 4.58
N ARG A 45 -10.33 -2.31 4.27
CA ARG A 45 -9.25 -2.48 5.25
C ARG A 45 -8.18 -1.44 5.08
N VAL A 46 -7.66 -0.95 6.21
CA VAL A 46 -6.42 -0.16 6.23
C VAL A 46 -5.27 -1.06 6.68
N HIS A 47 -4.26 -1.11 5.83
CA HIS A 47 -3.02 -1.82 6.03
C HIS A 47 -1.96 -0.85 6.55
N HIS A 48 -1.15 -1.29 7.52
CA HIS A 48 -0.16 -0.50 8.26
C HIS A 48 1.20 -1.21 8.34
N GLU A 49 1.44 -2.14 7.42
CA GLU A 49 2.68 -2.89 7.23
C GLU A 49 3.76 -1.95 6.67
N LEU A 50 4.53 -2.38 5.69
CA LEU A 50 5.66 -1.62 5.17
C LEU A 50 5.27 -0.25 4.60
N ARG A 51 4.05 -0.12 4.06
CA ARG A 51 3.41 1.16 3.76
C ARG A 51 1.96 1.14 4.18
N ASP A 52 1.43 2.33 4.47
CA ASP A 52 -0.01 2.48 4.60
C ASP A 52 -0.66 2.32 3.22
N TRP A 53 -1.66 1.45 3.11
CA TRP A 53 -2.52 1.34 1.92
C TRP A 53 -3.92 0.88 2.30
N ILE A 54 -4.87 1.10 1.39
CA ILE A 54 -6.28 0.75 1.61
C ILE A 54 -6.63 -0.38 0.67
N ALA A 55 -7.29 -1.41 1.19
CA ALA A 55 -7.74 -2.56 0.43
C ALA A 55 -9.25 -2.70 0.46
N VAL A 56 -9.78 -3.42 -0.53
CA VAL A 56 -11.06 -4.13 -0.39
C VAL A 56 -10.78 -5.63 -0.25
N GLU A 57 -11.07 -6.19 0.92
CA GLU A 57 -11.12 -7.64 1.13
C GLU A 57 -12.40 -8.19 0.52
N LEU A 58 -12.26 -8.97 -0.54
CA LEU A 58 -13.39 -9.36 -1.37
C LEU A 58 -14.24 -10.44 -0.68
N THR A 59 -15.57 -10.27 -0.73
CA THR A 59 -16.49 -11.34 -0.28
C THR A 59 -16.38 -12.58 -1.17
N GLN A 60 -16.05 -12.39 -2.45
CA GLN A 60 -15.75 -13.46 -3.41
C GLN A 60 -14.47 -13.07 -4.18
N PRO A 61 -13.51 -13.98 -4.39
CA PRO A 61 -12.31 -13.67 -5.15
C PRO A 61 -12.62 -13.11 -6.55
N ALA A 62 -11.82 -12.16 -7.00
CA ALA A 62 -11.91 -11.53 -8.32
C ALA A 62 -10.53 -11.50 -8.96
N CYS A 63 -10.43 -11.85 -10.24
CA CYS A 63 -9.16 -11.87 -10.97
C CYS A 63 -8.05 -12.72 -10.29
N GLY A 64 -8.44 -13.78 -9.57
CA GLY A 64 -7.51 -14.63 -8.80
C GLY A 64 -7.11 -14.07 -7.44
N GLU A 65 -7.53 -12.85 -7.11
CA GLU A 65 -7.17 -12.18 -5.86
C GLU A 65 -8.29 -12.23 -4.82
N LYS A 66 -7.90 -12.23 -3.54
CA LYS A 66 -8.83 -12.08 -2.39
C LYS A 66 -8.87 -10.65 -1.85
N SER A 67 -7.88 -9.84 -2.20
CA SER A 67 -7.74 -8.46 -1.76
C SER A 67 -7.20 -7.64 -2.91
N ILE A 68 -7.75 -6.44 -3.11
CA ILE A 68 -7.33 -5.52 -4.17
C ILE A 68 -7.08 -4.16 -3.54
N GLN A 69 -5.96 -3.53 -3.90
CA GLN A 69 -5.62 -2.18 -3.43
C GLN A 69 -6.58 -1.15 -3.99
N LEU A 70 -6.91 -0.14 -3.21
CA LEU A 70 -7.66 1.04 -3.66
C LEU A 70 -6.71 2.22 -3.78
N THR A 71 -6.70 2.89 -4.94
CA THR A 71 -5.97 4.14 -5.15
C THR A 71 -6.92 5.29 -5.43
N PHE A 72 -6.48 6.50 -5.09
CA PHE A 72 -7.29 7.71 -5.15
C PHE A 72 -6.42 8.88 -5.61
N ASP A 73 -6.95 9.73 -6.49
CA ASP A 73 -6.27 10.93 -6.97
C ASP A 73 -6.12 12.04 -5.90
N THR A 74 -6.87 11.96 -4.79
CA THR A 74 -6.87 13.00 -3.75
C THR A 74 -6.67 12.43 -2.35
N ALA A 75 -5.97 13.18 -1.50
CA ALA A 75 -5.80 12.87 -0.09
C ALA A 75 -7.14 12.75 0.62
N SER A 76 -8.10 13.64 0.34
CA SER A 76 -9.44 13.60 0.95
C SER A 76 -10.23 12.33 0.61
N ALA A 77 -10.13 11.82 -0.62
CA ALA A 77 -10.78 10.57 -1.00
C ALA A 77 -10.12 9.38 -0.30
N SER A 78 -8.78 9.38 -0.20
CA SER A 78 -8.03 8.36 0.53
C SER A 78 -8.36 8.38 2.03
N GLU A 79 -8.42 9.56 2.66
CA GLU A 79 -8.81 9.72 4.07
C GLU A 79 -10.26 9.27 4.32
N HIS A 80 -11.18 9.63 3.42
CA HIS A 80 -12.56 9.15 3.50
C HIS A 80 -12.61 7.63 3.40
N ALA A 81 -11.89 7.01 2.47
CA ALA A 81 -11.81 5.56 2.36
C ALA A 81 -11.23 4.93 3.63
N ALA A 82 -10.15 5.49 4.20
CA ALA A 82 -9.55 5.02 5.44
C ALA A 82 -10.51 5.11 6.64
N SER A 83 -11.37 6.14 6.67
CA SER A 83 -12.40 6.28 7.71
C SER A 83 -13.44 5.15 7.69
N LEU A 84 -13.55 4.41 6.58
CA LEU A 84 -14.48 3.29 6.41
C LEU A 84 -13.85 1.95 6.80
N ASP A 85 -12.69 1.94 7.47
CA ASP A 85 -12.04 0.70 7.90
C ASP A 85 -12.98 -0.24 8.66
N GLY A 86 -13.06 -1.47 8.17
CA GLY A 86 -13.94 -2.53 8.65
C GLY A 86 -15.38 -2.47 8.17
N CYS A 87 -15.75 -1.51 7.32
CA CYS A 87 -17.08 -1.47 6.72
C CYS A 87 -17.19 -2.35 5.48
N HIS A 88 -18.31 -3.05 5.37
CA HIS A 88 -18.74 -3.61 4.09
C HIS A 88 -19.03 -2.47 3.10
N ALA A 89 -18.60 -2.63 1.87
CA ALA A 89 -18.81 -1.65 0.82
C ALA A 89 -18.91 -2.31 -0.56
N THR A 90 -19.61 -1.63 -1.47
CA THR A 90 -19.50 -1.84 -2.91
C THR A 90 -18.46 -0.87 -3.44
N VAL A 91 -17.45 -1.39 -4.14
CA VAL A 91 -16.36 -0.61 -4.74
C VAL A 91 -16.46 -0.68 -6.26
N ARG A 92 -16.26 0.45 -6.93
CA ARG A 92 -16.26 0.54 -8.40
C ARG A 92 -15.01 1.24 -8.93
N GLY A 93 -14.47 0.73 -10.03
CA GLY A 93 -13.37 1.35 -10.76
C GLY A 93 -12.71 0.37 -11.73
N SER A 94 -11.63 0.79 -12.39
CA SER A 94 -10.86 -0.07 -13.29
C SER A 94 -9.80 -0.84 -12.52
N ILE A 95 -9.74 -2.16 -12.74
CA ILE A 95 -8.75 -3.04 -12.11
C ILE A 95 -7.53 -3.10 -13.01
N ASP A 96 -6.35 -2.86 -12.45
CA ASP A 96 -5.08 -2.96 -13.15
C ASP A 96 -4.00 -3.58 -12.25
N SER A 97 -2.86 -3.92 -12.84
CA SER A 97 -1.71 -4.51 -12.16
C SER A 97 -1.05 -3.47 -11.26
N SER A 98 -0.87 -3.79 -9.98
CA SER A 98 -0.24 -2.87 -9.04
C SER A 98 1.21 -2.63 -9.45
N PRO A 99 1.62 -1.37 -9.67
CA PRO A 99 3.02 -1.06 -9.99
C PRO A 99 3.96 -1.35 -8.82
N THR A 100 3.39 -1.55 -7.62
CA THR A 100 4.11 -1.66 -6.34
C THR A 100 3.88 -3.03 -5.67
N GLY A 101 3.43 -4.04 -6.42
CA GLY A 101 2.82 -5.29 -5.94
C GLY A 101 3.50 -6.01 -4.75
N TYR A 102 4.77 -5.74 -4.48
CA TYR A 102 5.52 -6.24 -3.32
C TYR A 102 5.12 -5.64 -1.97
N TYR A 103 4.51 -4.44 -1.94
CA TYR A 103 4.14 -3.70 -0.73
C TYR A 103 2.62 -3.55 -0.54
N SER A 104 1.83 -4.27 -1.34
CA SER A 104 0.37 -4.19 -1.35
C SER A 104 -0.22 -5.42 -2.05
N ALA A 105 -1.48 -5.35 -2.49
CA ALA A 105 -2.04 -6.33 -3.40
C ALA A 105 -1.37 -6.29 -4.79
N ASN A 106 -1.42 -7.42 -5.50
CA ASN A 106 -0.95 -7.55 -6.89
C ASN A 106 -1.79 -6.72 -7.88
N LEU A 107 -3.05 -6.45 -7.52
CA LEU A 107 -3.98 -5.66 -8.31
C LEU A 107 -4.39 -4.42 -7.53
N PHE A 108 -4.73 -3.35 -8.26
CA PHE A 108 -5.36 -2.17 -7.69
C PHE A 108 -6.60 -1.75 -8.49
N ILE A 109 -7.50 -1.02 -7.83
CA ILE A 109 -8.59 -0.27 -8.45
C ILE A 109 -8.20 1.19 -8.48
N ALA A 110 -8.04 1.72 -9.69
CA ALA A 110 -7.80 3.13 -9.93
C ALA A 110 -9.05 3.95 -9.58
N ASN A 111 -8.87 5.03 -8.81
CA ASN A 111 -9.93 5.99 -8.49
C ASN A 111 -11.21 5.34 -7.98
N ALA A 112 -11.02 4.47 -6.98
CA ALA A 112 -12.09 3.66 -6.43
C ALA A 112 -13.25 4.51 -5.90
N ALA A 113 -14.43 4.33 -6.46
CA ALA A 113 -15.67 4.86 -5.91
C ALA A 113 -16.23 3.87 -4.88
N ILE A 114 -16.33 4.31 -3.62
CA ILE A 114 -16.76 3.48 -2.51
C ILE A 114 -18.19 3.85 -2.10
N ARG A 115 -19.08 2.86 -2.06
CA ARG A 115 -20.41 2.97 -1.47
C ARG A 115 -20.49 2.06 -0.24
N PRO A 116 -20.41 2.61 0.98
CA PRO A 116 -20.52 1.81 2.19
C PRO A 116 -21.92 1.20 2.34
N ALA A 117 -21.99 0.04 2.98
CA ALA A 117 -23.24 -0.60 3.33
C ALA A 117 -24.06 0.27 4.30
N ALA A 118 -25.38 0.08 4.29
CA ALA A 118 -26.28 0.82 5.19
C ALA A 118 -25.85 0.60 6.65
N GLY A 119 -25.74 1.69 7.42
CA GLY A 119 -25.38 1.65 8.84
C GLY A 119 -23.88 1.70 9.14
N CYS A 120 -22.99 1.55 8.14
CA CYS A 120 -21.58 1.88 8.32
C CYS A 120 -21.40 3.38 8.56
N ARG A 121 -20.58 3.75 9.55
CA ARG A 121 -20.25 5.14 9.86
C ARG A 121 -18.74 5.36 9.75
N PRO A 122 -18.29 6.47 9.13
CA PRO A 122 -16.91 6.91 9.18
C PRO A 122 -16.37 6.95 10.61
N LYS A 123 -15.17 6.40 10.81
CA LYS A 123 -14.40 6.47 12.05
C LYS A 123 -13.34 7.57 11.93
N PRO A 124 -12.88 8.15 13.05
CA PRO A 124 -11.72 9.03 13.03
C PRO A 124 -10.51 8.32 12.41
N VAL A 125 -9.95 8.92 11.36
CA VAL A 125 -8.68 8.46 10.79
C VAL A 125 -7.57 8.79 11.78
N ARG A 126 -6.62 7.87 11.96
CA ARG A 126 -5.45 8.08 12.83
C ARG A 126 -4.71 9.34 12.38
N ALA A 127 -4.74 10.39 13.20
CA ALA A 127 -3.96 11.59 12.95
C ALA A 127 -2.46 11.25 13.00
N LYS A 128 -1.69 11.65 11.99
CA LYS A 128 -0.22 11.69 12.10
C LYS A 128 0.11 12.82 13.07
N PRO A 129 0.69 12.55 14.26
CA PRO A 129 1.05 13.63 15.16
C PRO A 129 2.22 14.41 14.53
N PRO A 130 2.10 15.72 14.28
CA PRO A 130 3.28 16.53 14.04
C PRO A 130 3.94 16.77 15.40
N ALA A 131 5.07 16.13 15.68
CA ALA A 131 5.84 16.58 16.84
C ALA A 131 6.42 17.97 16.54
N ALA A 132 6.18 18.92 17.44
CA ALA A 132 6.91 20.18 17.47
C ALA A 132 8.41 19.84 17.57
N ALA A 133 9.21 20.28 16.60
CA ALA A 133 10.66 20.15 16.70
C ALA A 133 11.14 21.05 17.83
N PRO A 134 12.21 20.66 18.54
CA PRO A 134 12.97 21.59 19.36
C PRO A 134 13.36 22.81 18.52
N SER A 135 13.05 24.01 18.99
CA SER A 135 13.32 25.26 18.26
C SER A 135 14.81 25.46 17.96
N ASN A 136 15.68 24.88 18.78
CA ASN A 136 17.13 24.93 18.69
C ASN A 136 17.77 23.82 17.83
N LEU A 137 16.99 22.94 17.19
CA LEU A 137 17.52 21.83 16.41
C LEU A 137 18.30 22.34 15.18
N ARG A 138 19.61 22.05 15.11
CA ARG A 138 20.49 22.45 13.99
C ARG A 138 20.88 21.31 13.07
N SER A 139 21.14 20.14 13.64
CA SER A 139 21.46 18.93 12.89
C SER A 139 21.01 17.69 13.65
N TYR A 140 20.64 16.66 12.89
CA TYR A 140 20.22 15.37 13.44
C TYR A 140 20.50 14.25 12.45
N GLN A 141 20.33 13.02 12.90
CA GLN A 141 20.30 11.84 12.06
C GLN A 141 18.96 11.14 12.18
N VAL A 142 18.54 10.53 11.08
CA VAL A 142 17.41 9.60 11.00
C VAL A 142 17.95 8.30 10.46
N SER A 143 17.71 7.20 11.17
CA SER A 143 17.93 5.84 10.65
C SER A 143 16.57 5.17 10.44
N VAL A 144 16.42 4.53 9.29
CA VAL A 144 15.22 3.78 8.89
C VAL A 144 15.62 2.38 8.46
N THR A 145 14.93 1.39 9.00
CA THR A 145 15.07 -0.03 8.65
C THR A 145 13.83 -0.49 7.90
N ILE A 146 14.07 -1.19 6.78
CA ILE A 146 13.07 -1.83 5.93
C ILE A 146 13.32 -3.35 5.91
N ASP A 147 12.27 -4.16 6.10
CA ASP A 147 12.31 -5.62 6.02
C ASP A 147 11.24 -6.07 5.02
N ILE A 148 11.64 -6.16 3.74
CA ILE A 148 10.75 -6.54 2.62
C ILE A 148 10.31 -7.99 2.77
N ALA A 149 11.25 -8.89 3.10
CA ALA A 149 10.98 -10.32 3.25
C ALA A 149 9.83 -10.62 4.21
N LYS A 150 9.69 -9.83 5.28
CA LYS A 150 8.61 -10.00 6.26
C LYS A 150 7.42 -9.09 6.05
N ASN A 151 7.46 -8.19 5.05
CA ASN A 151 6.50 -7.10 4.89
C ASN A 151 6.24 -6.37 6.24
N ALA A 152 7.30 -6.05 6.97
CA ALA A 152 7.18 -5.45 8.30
C ALA A 152 7.05 -3.92 8.22
N PRO A 153 6.37 -3.26 9.18
CA PRO A 153 6.35 -1.81 9.27
C PRO A 153 7.75 -1.20 9.32
N LEU A 154 7.93 -0.04 8.70
CA LEU A 154 9.17 0.72 8.79
C LEU A 154 9.51 1.01 10.25
N GLN A 155 10.73 0.66 10.64
CA GLN A 155 11.27 1.00 11.94
C GLN A 155 12.25 2.14 11.78
N GLY A 156 12.38 2.98 12.80
CA GLY A 156 13.33 4.07 12.73
C GLY A 156 13.61 4.71 14.08
N ARG A 157 14.66 5.52 14.06
CA ARG A 157 15.09 6.35 15.18
C ARG A 157 15.61 7.67 14.64
N ALA A 158 15.41 8.73 15.39
CA ALA A 158 15.99 10.02 15.10
C ALA A 158 16.72 10.53 16.35
N TRP A 159 17.87 11.19 16.18
CA TRP A 159 18.65 11.71 17.29
C TRP A 159 19.45 12.93 16.85
N ARG A 160 19.70 13.83 17.80
CA ARG A 160 20.47 15.05 17.57
C ARG A 160 21.94 14.74 17.31
N THR A 161 22.57 15.56 16.48
CA THR A 161 24.03 15.49 16.22
C THR A 161 24.75 16.81 16.54
N ASP A 162 24.03 17.80 17.07
CA ASP A 162 24.53 19.15 17.40
C ASP A 162 25.13 19.26 18.81
N GLY A 163 25.73 18.18 19.31
CA GLY A 163 26.34 18.10 20.64
C GLY A 163 25.37 17.75 21.77
N GLN A 164 24.06 17.85 21.54
CA GLN A 164 23.02 17.28 22.41
C GLN A 164 22.76 15.83 21.99
N LYS A 165 22.47 14.93 22.94
CA LYS A 165 22.27 13.48 22.69
C LYS A 165 20.80 13.04 22.80
N ASP A 166 19.88 13.98 22.66
CA ASP A 166 18.47 13.68 22.84
C ASP A 166 17.93 12.85 21.68
N ALA A 167 17.18 11.80 22.01
CA ALA A 167 16.36 11.08 21.05
C ALA A 167 15.23 12.00 20.58
N LEU A 168 14.98 12.01 19.27
CA LEU A 168 13.93 12.78 18.63
C LEU A 168 12.76 11.85 18.34
N THR A 169 11.69 11.97 19.13
CA THR A 169 10.52 11.09 19.04
C THR A 169 9.24 11.87 18.70
N PRO A 170 8.32 11.26 17.92
CA PRO A 170 8.52 10.05 17.14
C PRO A 170 9.42 10.33 15.92
N TRP A 171 10.20 9.35 15.47
CA TRP A 171 11.18 9.55 14.39
C TRP A 171 10.54 9.99 13.07
N GLN A 172 9.27 9.62 12.82
CA GLN A 172 8.49 10.00 11.64
C GLN A 172 8.27 11.51 11.53
N SER A 173 8.42 12.27 12.62
CA SER A 173 8.40 13.74 12.59
C SER A 173 9.69 14.37 12.06
N TYR A 174 10.73 13.54 11.85
CA TYR A 174 12.08 13.96 11.47
C TYR A 174 12.55 13.28 10.17
N GLY A 175 11.98 12.12 9.82
CA GLY A 175 12.22 11.42 8.55
C GLY A 175 10.92 11.24 7.77
N LYS A 176 10.87 11.75 6.54
CA LYS A 176 9.77 11.51 5.59
C LYS A 176 10.15 10.35 4.67
N THR A 177 9.38 9.28 4.69
CA THR A 177 9.67 8.08 3.89
C THR A 177 8.70 7.93 2.73
N SER A 178 9.18 7.49 1.57
CA SER A 178 8.34 7.09 0.44
C SER A 178 8.91 5.88 -0.30
N LEU A 179 8.02 5.06 -0.86
CA LEU A 179 8.34 3.88 -1.66
C LEU A 179 7.67 4.07 -3.03
N THR A 180 8.46 4.07 -4.11
CA THR A 180 7.95 4.36 -5.47
C THR A 180 7.59 3.11 -6.27
N GLY A 181 7.55 1.94 -5.64
CA GLY A 181 7.24 0.67 -6.28
C GLY A 181 8.42 -0.03 -6.96
N GLY A 182 9.46 0.72 -7.36
CA GLY A 182 10.72 0.18 -7.90
C GLY A 182 11.72 -0.27 -6.84
N TYR A 183 11.24 -0.83 -5.72
CA TYR A 183 12.03 -1.29 -4.57
C TYR A 183 12.88 -0.25 -3.82
N VAL A 184 12.98 0.99 -4.30
CA VAL A 184 13.77 2.02 -3.62
C VAL A 184 12.99 2.62 -2.45
N LEU A 185 13.64 2.68 -1.28
CA LEU A 185 13.20 3.49 -0.15
C LEU A 185 13.83 4.88 -0.26
N TYR A 186 12.99 5.90 -0.29
CA TYR A 186 13.41 7.30 -0.17
C TYR A 186 13.21 7.77 1.26
N VAL A 187 14.19 8.50 1.78
CA VAL A 187 14.17 9.11 3.12
C VAL A 187 14.56 10.58 3.00
N GLY A 188 13.60 11.47 3.19
CA GLY A 188 13.78 12.91 3.28
C GLY A 188 13.90 13.42 4.71
N CYS A 189 14.55 14.56 4.86
CA CYS A 189 14.58 15.28 6.13
C CYS A 189 13.23 15.98 6.41
N ARG A 190 13.06 16.45 7.65
CA ARG A 190 12.00 17.36 8.07
C ARG A 190 12.09 18.63 7.24
N GLU A 191 10.95 19.27 7.04
CA GLU A 191 10.89 20.60 6.45
C GLU A 191 11.85 21.59 7.14
N GLY A 192 12.58 22.35 6.34
CA GLY A 192 13.65 23.25 6.79
C GLY A 192 15.02 22.59 7.00
N PHE A 193 15.17 21.31 6.65
CA PHE A 193 16.44 20.58 6.66
C PHE A 193 16.66 19.86 5.33
N HIS A 194 17.92 19.62 5.00
CA HIS A 194 18.36 18.93 3.79
C HIS A 194 19.29 17.76 4.13
N PRO A 195 19.33 16.70 3.30
CA PRO A 195 20.32 15.63 3.45
C PRO A 195 21.73 16.21 3.29
N ALA A 196 22.55 16.08 4.32
CA ALA A 196 23.98 16.44 4.33
C ALA A 196 24.91 15.23 4.18
N GLY A 197 24.35 14.01 4.27
CA GLY A 197 25.08 12.78 4.09
C GLY A 197 24.18 11.56 4.26
N VAL A 198 24.58 10.44 3.68
CA VAL A 198 23.87 9.17 3.74
C VAL A 198 24.84 8.02 3.97
N SER A 199 24.42 7.02 4.73
CA SER A 199 25.15 5.77 4.92
C SER A 199 24.19 4.60 5.07
N SER A 200 24.69 3.38 4.86
CA SER A 200 23.97 2.13 5.14
C SER A 200 24.78 1.27 6.09
N ALA A 201 24.17 0.86 7.22
CA ALA A 201 24.78 -0.08 8.15
C ALA A 201 24.87 -1.50 7.57
N THR A 202 24.00 -1.79 6.59
CA THR A 202 23.83 -3.09 5.94
C THR A 202 24.57 -3.20 4.62
N LYS A 203 25.41 -2.20 4.27
CA LYS A 203 26.22 -2.11 3.05
C LYS A 203 25.40 -2.09 1.75
N ASP A 204 24.14 -1.71 1.85
CA ASP A 204 23.26 -1.55 0.69
C ASP A 204 23.64 -0.27 -0.07
N GLN A 205 23.26 -0.20 -1.35
CA GLN A 205 23.53 0.97 -2.17
C GLN A 205 22.68 2.14 -1.68
N VAL A 206 23.36 3.23 -1.32
CA VAL A 206 22.73 4.49 -0.90
C VAL A 206 23.28 5.67 -1.68
N SER A 207 22.44 6.66 -1.93
CA SER A 207 22.80 7.91 -2.61
C SER A 207 21.91 9.05 -2.13
N VAL A 208 22.29 10.29 -2.43
CA VAL A 208 21.40 11.44 -2.32
C VAL A 208 20.90 11.77 -3.71
N ASP A 209 19.58 11.85 -3.85
CA ASP A 209 18.90 12.43 -5.00
C ASP A 209 18.82 13.93 -4.80
N GLU A 210 19.62 14.68 -5.56
CA GLU A 210 19.72 16.13 -5.45
C GLU A 210 18.46 16.85 -5.96
N ASP A 211 17.77 16.26 -6.93
CA ASP A 211 16.56 16.84 -7.52
C ASP A 211 15.39 16.71 -6.55
N LEU A 212 15.26 15.54 -5.91
CA LEU A 212 14.23 15.28 -4.90
C LEU A 212 14.62 15.76 -3.50
N LYS A 213 15.91 16.07 -3.28
CA LYS A 213 16.49 16.40 -1.97
C LYS A 213 16.22 15.31 -0.93
N GLN A 214 16.38 14.05 -1.34
CA GLN A 214 16.09 12.87 -0.54
C GLN A 214 17.23 11.87 -0.62
N ALA A 215 17.45 11.11 0.44
CA ALA A 215 18.36 9.98 0.38
C ALA A 215 17.62 8.75 -0.16
N MET A 216 18.31 7.94 -0.96
CA MET A 216 17.80 6.72 -1.56
C MET A 216 18.52 5.51 -0.97
N LEU A 217 17.77 4.43 -0.78
CA LEU A 217 18.27 3.10 -0.44
C LEU A 217 17.72 2.12 -1.47
N ALA A 218 18.59 1.33 -2.10
CA ALA A 218 18.20 0.11 -2.81
C ALA A 218 18.33 -1.07 -1.83
N PRO A 219 17.24 -1.49 -1.17
CA PRO A 219 17.26 -2.53 -0.16
C PRO A 219 17.45 -3.92 -0.77
N ASP A 220 17.97 -4.83 0.03
CA ASP A 220 17.99 -6.26 -0.27
C ASP A 220 16.63 -6.86 0.07
N GLU A 221 16.04 -7.64 -0.85
CA GLU A 221 14.71 -8.23 -0.63
C GLU A 221 14.75 -9.43 0.32
N THR A 222 15.93 -9.99 0.60
CA THR A 222 16.10 -11.23 1.37
C THR A 222 16.44 -11.00 2.84
N ARG A 223 16.76 -9.75 3.23
CA ARG A 223 17.18 -9.38 4.58
C ARG A 223 16.78 -7.94 4.92
N PRO A 224 16.77 -7.56 6.20
CA PRO A 224 16.59 -6.17 6.57
C PRO A 224 17.71 -5.28 6.02
N SER A 225 17.32 -4.10 5.54
CA SER A 225 18.22 -3.03 5.08
C SER A 225 18.04 -1.79 5.94
N GLU A 226 19.13 -1.09 6.25
CA GLU A 226 19.14 0.14 7.04
C GLU A 226 19.82 1.28 6.29
N ILE A 227 19.16 2.44 6.26
CA ILE A 227 19.69 3.71 5.77
C ILE A 227 19.74 4.71 6.93
N THR A 228 20.86 5.42 7.07
CA THR A 228 21.00 6.57 7.96
C THR A 228 21.23 7.83 7.15
N VAL A 229 20.39 8.84 7.36
CA VAL A 229 20.46 10.16 6.73
C VAL A 229 20.88 11.17 7.77
N SER A 230 21.93 11.93 7.48
CA SER A 230 22.32 13.11 8.25
C SER A 230 21.59 14.32 7.69
N CYS A 231 20.88 15.05 8.54
CA CYS A 231 20.07 16.21 8.18
C CYS A 231 20.65 17.47 8.82
N ALA A 232 20.81 18.53 8.03
CA ALA A 232 21.27 19.84 8.47
C ALA A 232 20.37 20.94 7.87
N ARG A 233 20.32 22.11 8.52
CA ARG A 233 19.62 23.28 7.98
C ARG A 233 20.43 23.96 6.89
#